data_AF-A0A2S6HZW3-F1
#
_entry.id   AF-A0A2S6HZW3-F1
#
_cell.length_a   1.000
_cell.length_b   1.000
_cell.length_c   1.000
_cell.angle_alpha   90.00
_cell.angle_beta   90.00
_cell.angle_gamma   90.00
#
_symmetry.space_group_name_H-M   'P 1'
#
loop_
_entity.id
_entity.type
_entity.pdbx_description
1 polymer ?
#
loop_
_entity_poly.entity_id
_entity_poly.type
_entity_poly.pdbx_seq_one_letter_code
_entity_poly.pdbx_strand_id
1 'polypeptide(L)'
;MHHHLLFFLSLFTATACLAQSPVDVGGEGMQTTALEASTGVDIFATTFDESNVGYLHVYVDPAIDPLETYLLRGVEMSDTAIAMLPPRFRKMANKEGSTLYSTIAIHGVGENLYLTRLDAPRRDQIDMFAIRDGRVKHLKTLAYRDCAGNECLQMDSFITDVDLDTNFDLIQIARRKTESMGTTDERRTVYYMDPDNRRWKMTQELDVNWEGVQFYDRGDHEEGPE
;
A
#
# COMPACT_ATOMS: atom_id res chain seq x y z
N MET A 1 -26.17 -70.52 28.22
CA MET A 1 -26.07 -71.70 27.33
C MET A 1 -27.16 -71.59 26.28
N HIS A 2 -26.84 -71.99 25.05
CA HIS A 2 -27.67 -72.14 23.85
C HIS A 2 -27.49 -71.08 22.74
N HIS A 3 -27.05 -71.64 21.61
CA HIS A 3 -26.68 -71.08 20.31
C HIS A 3 -27.87 -70.53 19.52
N HIS A 4 -27.59 -69.68 18.53
CA HIS A 4 -27.93 -69.73 17.08
C HIS A 4 -27.31 -68.44 16.46
N LEU A 5 -26.25 -68.42 15.64
CA LEU A 5 -25.90 -69.06 14.35
C LEU A 5 -26.72 -68.56 13.14
N LEU A 6 -25.99 -68.02 12.15
CA LEU A 6 -26.32 -67.76 10.71
C LEU A 6 -27.21 -66.54 10.39
N PHE A 7 -27.03 -65.75 9.32
CA PHE A 7 -26.00 -65.56 8.26
C PHE A 7 -26.55 -64.49 7.27
N PHE A 8 -25.66 -63.91 6.44
CA PHE A 8 -25.92 -63.15 5.20
C PHE A 8 -26.67 -61.80 5.35
N LEU A 9 -26.32 -60.70 4.68
CA LEU A 9 -25.81 -60.57 3.31
C LEU A 9 -25.08 -59.21 3.17
N SER A 10 -23.97 -59.26 2.46
CA SER A 10 -23.19 -58.13 1.92
C SER A 10 -23.99 -57.21 1.01
N LEU A 11 -23.74 -55.89 1.09
CA LEU A 11 -23.76 -55.04 -0.10
C LEU A 11 -22.67 -53.96 -0.01
N PHE A 12 -21.56 -54.25 -0.68
CA PHE A 12 -20.59 -53.26 -1.12
C PHE A 12 -21.22 -52.47 -2.27
N THR A 13 -21.40 -51.16 -2.12
CA THR A 13 -21.54 -50.25 -3.25
C THR A 13 -20.26 -49.44 -3.39
N ALA A 14 -19.34 -50.01 -4.17
CA ALA A 14 -18.25 -49.27 -4.78
C ALA A 14 -18.82 -48.45 -5.94
N THR A 15 -18.93 -47.13 -5.78
CA THR A 15 -19.15 -46.24 -6.92
C THR A 15 -17.78 -45.86 -7.50
N ALA A 16 -17.58 -46.29 -8.74
CA ALA A 16 -16.36 -46.17 -9.49
C ALA A 16 -15.95 -44.71 -9.73
N CYS A 17 -14.66 -44.45 -9.53
CA CYS A 17 -13.94 -43.36 -10.17
C CYS A 17 -14.05 -43.53 -11.69
N LEU A 18 -14.68 -42.58 -12.38
CA LEU A 18 -14.42 -42.36 -13.79
C LEU A 18 -13.45 -41.19 -13.91
N ALA A 19 -12.19 -41.56 -14.09
CA ALA A 19 -11.19 -40.69 -14.70
C ALA A 19 -11.58 -40.47 -16.16
N GLN A 20 -11.77 -39.22 -16.56
CA GLN A 20 -11.70 -38.81 -17.96
C GLN A 20 -10.41 -38.01 -18.13
N SER A 21 -9.48 -38.61 -18.86
CA SER A 21 -8.24 -38.01 -19.36
C SER A 21 -8.55 -37.10 -20.57
N PRO A 22 -7.61 -36.25 -21.01
CA PRO A 22 -7.88 -34.91 -21.55
C PRO A 22 -8.32 -34.95 -23.01
N VAL A 23 -9.16 -34.00 -23.39
CA VAL A 23 -9.40 -33.63 -24.79
C VAL A 23 -8.69 -32.29 -25.03
N ASP A 24 -7.53 -32.37 -25.66
CA ASP A 24 -6.89 -31.26 -26.37
C ASP A 24 -7.42 -31.24 -27.80
N VAL A 25 -8.27 -30.27 -28.11
CA VAL A 25 -8.52 -29.81 -29.48
C VAL A 25 -8.69 -28.30 -29.40
N GLY A 26 -7.63 -27.58 -29.78
CA GLY A 26 -7.59 -26.13 -29.75
C GLY A 26 -8.54 -25.45 -30.72
N GLY A 27 -8.66 -24.13 -30.53
CA GLY A 27 -9.19 -23.20 -31.52
C GLY A 27 -10.63 -22.77 -31.27
N GLU A 28 -10.78 -21.68 -30.52
CA GLU A 28 -11.67 -20.52 -30.76
C GLU A 28 -12.17 -19.92 -29.43
N GLY A 29 -11.43 -18.90 -28.99
CA GLY A 29 -12.03 -17.66 -28.50
C GLY A 29 -13.07 -17.76 -27.39
N MET A 30 -12.68 -18.24 -26.21
CA MET A 30 -13.30 -17.75 -24.98
C MET A 30 -12.63 -16.43 -24.58
N GLN A 31 -12.79 -15.43 -25.44
CA GLN A 31 -12.49 -14.04 -25.14
C GLN A 31 -13.81 -13.27 -25.14
N THR A 32 -13.92 -12.36 -24.18
CA THR A 32 -14.92 -11.29 -24.06
C THR A 32 -16.32 -11.72 -23.63
N THR A 33 -16.55 -11.78 -22.32
CA THR A 33 -17.85 -11.38 -21.72
C THR A 33 -17.78 -11.03 -20.22
N ALA A 34 -16.62 -11.12 -19.57
CA ALA A 34 -16.42 -10.61 -18.20
C ALA A 34 -15.85 -9.18 -18.14
N LEU A 35 -15.95 -8.42 -19.24
CA LEU A 35 -15.79 -6.96 -19.23
C LEU A 35 -17.17 -6.31 -18.99
N GLU A 36 -17.91 -6.83 -18.02
CA GLU A 36 -19.14 -6.19 -17.54
C GLU A 36 -18.73 -4.92 -16.80
N ALA A 37 -18.84 -3.77 -17.49
CA ALA A 37 -18.77 -2.40 -16.97
C ALA A 37 -17.96 -2.22 -15.68
N SER A 38 -16.64 -2.49 -15.72
CA SER A 38 -15.75 -2.17 -14.61
C SER A 38 -15.98 -0.71 -14.23
N THR A 39 -16.41 -0.44 -13.01
CA THR A 39 -16.59 0.92 -12.56
C THR A 39 -15.23 1.61 -12.53
N GLY A 40 -15.19 2.94 -12.59
CA GLY A 40 -13.90 3.65 -12.54
C GLY A 40 -13.07 3.30 -11.31
N VAL A 41 -13.72 2.93 -10.19
CA VAL A 41 -13.03 2.50 -8.96
C VAL A 41 -12.43 1.09 -9.05
N ASP A 42 -13.01 0.19 -9.86
CA ASP A 42 -12.41 -1.12 -10.13
C ASP A 42 -11.12 -0.93 -10.94
N ILE A 43 -11.17 -0.05 -11.94
CA ILE A 43 -9.99 0.32 -12.73
C ILE A 43 -8.91 0.90 -11.79
N PHE A 44 -9.26 1.81 -10.88
CA PHE A 44 -8.30 2.31 -9.89
C PHE A 44 -7.65 1.16 -9.09
N ALA A 45 -8.43 0.24 -8.53
CA ALA A 45 -7.91 -0.88 -7.74
C ALA A 45 -6.97 -1.79 -8.53
N THR A 46 -7.28 -2.09 -9.80
CA THR A 46 -6.44 -2.97 -10.65
C THR A 46 -5.08 -2.41 -11.03
N THR A 47 -4.80 -1.13 -10.74
CA THR A 47 -3.49 -0.52 -11.02
C THR A 47 -2.44 -0.76 -9.94
N PHE A 48 -2.78 -1.44 -8.85
CA PHE A 48 -1.89 -1.68 -7.72
C PHE A 48 -1.57 -3.16 -7.57
N ASP A 49 -0.30 -3.47 -7.37
CA ASP A 49 0.11 -4.80 -6.93
C ASP A 49 -0.19 -4.95 -5.43
N GLU A 50 -0.88 -6.03 -5.07
CA GLU A 50 -1.13 -6.35 -3.67
C GLU A 50 0.15 -6.85 -2.99
N SER A 51 0.42 -6.32 -1.80
CA SER A 51 1.59 -6.68 -1.00
C SER A 51 1.18 -6.92 0.45
N ASN A 52 1.73 -7.97 1.04
CA ASN A 52 1.58 -8.26 2.46
C ASN A 52 2.78 -7.69 3.22
N VAL A 53 2.54 -6.72 4.10
CA VAL A 53 3.59 -6.02 4.84
C VAL A 53 3.36 -6.18 6.34
N GLY A 54 4.39 -6.63 7.07
CA GLY A 54 4.41 -6.56 8.54
C GLY A 54 5.08 -5.29 9.07
N TYR A 55 5.98 -4.73 8.26
CA TYR A 55 6.69 -3.48 8.52
C TYR A 55 7.00 -2.82 7.18
N LEU A 56 6.69 -1.53 7.05
CA LEU A 56 6.97 -0.75 5.85
C LEU A 56 7.41 0.65 6.23
N HIS A 57 8.66 1.00 5.91
CA HIS A 57 9.13 2.38 5.93
C HIS A 57 8.74 3.07 4.62
N VAL A 58 7.97 4.14 4.75
CA VAL A 58 7.47 4.97 3.65
C VAL A 58 8.22 6.31 3.70
N TYR A 59 9.08 6.53 2.70
CA TYR A 59 9.81 7.78 2.52
C TYR A 59 9.72 8.24 1.07
N VAL A 60 10.07 9.48 0.77
CA VAL A 60 10.23 9.88 -0.62
C VAL A 60 11.67 9.57 -1.02
N ASP A 61 11.86 8.74 -2.05
CA ASP A 61 13.18 8.48 -2.63
C ASP A 61 13.72 9.74 -3.36
N PRO A 62 14.77 10.40 -2.83
CA PRO A 62 15.27 11.64 -3.37
C PRO A 62 16.23 11.46 -4.56
N ALA A 63 16.63 10.22 -4.90
CA ALA A 63 17.44 9.96 -6.09
C ALA A 63 17.30 8.51 -6.53
N ILE A 64 16.84 8.36 -7.77
CA ILE A 64 16.72 7.10 -8.47
C ILE A 64 18.11 6.47 -8.58
N ASP A 65 18.47 5.58 -7.68
CA ASP A 65 19.43 4.53 -8.01
C ASP A 65 18.68 3.54 -8.93
N PRO A 66 19.08 3.40 -10.21
CA PRO A 66 18.45 2.46 -11.14
C PRO A 66 18.69 1.00 -10.75
N LEU A 67 19.61 0.71 -9.83
CA LEU A 67 19.89 -0.62 -9.30
C LEU A 67 19.15 -0.92 -7.99
N GLU A 68 18.67 0.11 -7.29
CA GLU A 68 17.95 -0.07 -6.03
C GLU A 68 16.46 -0.35 -6.30
N THR A 69 15.97 -1.47 -5.76
CA THR A 69 14.55 -1.83 -5.83
C THR A 69 13.78 -1.09 -4.76
N TYR A 70 13.32 0.12 -5.08
CA TYR A 70 12.44 0.87 -4.19
C TYR A 70 10.98 0.47 -4.39
N LEU A 71 10.37 -0.16 -3.37
CA LEU A 71 9.01 -0.72 -3.44
C LEU A 71 7.94 0.32 -3.84
N LEU A 72 8.13 1.58 -3.44
CA LEU A 72 7.14 2.65 -3.69
C LEU A 72 7.48 3.49 -4.94
N ARG A 73 8.29 2.95 -5.85
CA ARG A 73 8.55 3.57 -7.16
C ARG A 73 7.29 3.56 -8.03
N GLY A 74 6.58 2.43 -8.04
CA GLY A 74 5.27 2.27 -8.68
C GLY A 74 5.26 2.33 -10.21
N VAL A 75 4.04 2.35 -10.75
CA VAL A 75 3.72 2.42 -12.18
C VAL A 75 2.86 3.65 -12.44
N GLU A 76 3.12 4.37 -13.53
CA GLU A 76 2.39 5.58 -13.87
C GLU A 76 0.87 5.30 -13.99
N MET A 77 0.07 6.14 -13.35
CA MET A 77 -1.38 6.02 -13.36
C MET A 77 -1.97 6.42 -14.71
N SER A 78 -2.93 5.63 -15.21
CA SER A 78 -3.76 6.05 -16.34
C SER A 78 -4.66 7.24 -15.98
N ASP A 79 -5.06 8.04 -16.98
CA ASP A 79 -6.01 9.14 -16.82
C ASP A 79 -7.31 8.71 -16.11
N THR A 80 -7.76 7.48 -16.36
CA THR A 80 -8.96 6.93 -15.73
C THR A 80 -8.76 6.70 -14.24
N ALA A 81 -7.61 6.17 -13.83
CA ALA A 81 -7.26 6.01 -12.41
C ALA A 81 -7.10 7.38 -11.73
N ILE A 82 -6.44 8.34 -12.39
CA ILE A 82 -6.28 9.72 -11.89
C ILE A 82 -7.66 10.37 -11.70
N ALA A 83 -8.61 10.17 -12.63
CA ALA A 83 -9.96 10.72 -12.54
C ALA A 83 -10.73 10.27 -11.27
N MET A 84 -10.38 9.11 -10.70
CA MET A 84 -11.02 8.60 -9.48
C MET A 84 -10.51 9.27 -8.20
N LEU A 85 -9.29 9.83 -8.23
CA LEU A 85 -8.71 10.48 -7.06
C LEU A 85 -9.54 11.70 -6.61
N PRO A 86 -9.47 12.09 -5.32
CA PRO A 86 -10.14 13.29 -4.84
C PRO A 86 -9.73 14.55 -5.63
N PRO A 87 -10.61 15.55 -5.82
CA PRO A 87 -10.36 16.69 -6.71
C PRO A 87 -9.05 17.45 -6.45
N ARG A 88 -8.59 17.52 -5.18
CA ARG A 88 -7.32 18.17 -4.85
C ARG A 88 -6.11 17.45 -5.45
N PHE A 89 -6.13 16.12 -5.49
CA PHE A 89 -5.03 15.31 -6.05
C PHE A 89 -5.02 15.36 -7.57
N ARG A 90 -6.19 15.36 -8.19
CA ARG A 90 -6.30 15.58 -9.65
C ARG A 90 -5.74 16.94 -10.07
N LYS A 91 -6.03 17.99 -9.28
CA LYS A 91 -5.46 19.33 -9.52
C LYS A 91 -3.94 19.36 -9.36
N MET A 92 -3.39 18.59 -8.42
CA MET A 92 -1.94 18.47 -8.25
C MET A 92 -1.31 17.74 -9.43
N ALA A 93 -1.92 16.64 -9.90
CA ALA A 93 -1.47 15.89 -11.08
C ALA A 93 -1.44 16.75 -12.36
N ASN A 94 -2.45 17.62 -12.52
CA ASN A 94 -2.56 18.48 -13.70
C ASN A 94 -1.60 19.69 -13.68
N LYS A 95 -0.77 19.84 -12.64
CA LYS A 95 0.24 20.90 -12.59
C LYS A 95 1.45 20.48 -13.41
N GLU A 96 1.92 21.37 -14.29
CA GLU A 96 3.03 21.14 -15.22
C GLU A 96 4.23 20.48 -14.52
N GLY A 97 4.62 19.30 -15.03
CA GLY A 97 5.75 18.50 -14.55
C GLY A 97 5.44 17.49 -13.44
N SER A 98 4.19 17.28 -13.05
CA SER A 98 3.83 16.31 -12.02
C SER A 98 3.35 14.98 -12.61
N THR A 99 3.78 13.86 -12.05
CA THR A 99 3.37 12.50 -12.45
C THR A 99 2.86 11.72 -11.24
N LEU A 100 1.77 10.97 -11.41
CA LEU A 100 1.21 10.10 -10.37
C LEU A 100 1.50 8.64 -10.68
N TYR A 101 1.87 7.90 -9.65
CA TYR A 101 2.18 6.48 -9.72
C TYR A 101 1.30 5.69 -8.74
N SER A 102 0.75 4.58 -9.21
CA SER A 102 0.23 3.51 -8.36
C SER A 102 1.40 2.70 -7.84
N THR A 103 1.53 2.57 -6.51
CA THR A 103 2.63 1.79 -5.93
C THR A 103 2.12 0.40 -5.55
N ILE A 104 1.69 0.23 -4.31
CA ILE A 104 1.20 -1.02 -3.76
C ILE A 104 -0.19 -0.84 -3.13
N ALA A 105 -0.93 -1.93 -3.04
CA ALA A 105 -2.07 -2.06 -2.15
C ALA A 105 -1.69 -2.95 -0.97
N ILE A 106 -2.02 -2.53 0.25
CA ILE A 106 -1.80 -3.31 1.48
C ILE A 106 -3.14 -3.57 2.17
N HIS A 107 -3.25 -4.68 2.92
CA HIS A 107 -4.49 -5.06 3.59
C HIS A 107 -4.69 -4.26 4.88
N GLY A 108 -5.72 -3.41 4.93
CA GLY A 108 -6.13 -2.69 6.14
C GLY A 108 -7.31 -3.36 6.85
N VAL A 109 -7.98 -2.61 7.74
CA VAL A 109 -9.13 -3.12 8.50
C VAL A 109 -10.37 -3.24 7.60
N GLY A 110 -10.59 -4.45 7.07
CA GLY A 110 -11.75 -4.77 6.24
C GLY A 110 -11.78 -4.06 4.88
N GLU A 111 -10.65 -3.52 4.42
CA GLU A 111 -10.49 -2.86 3.13
C GLU A 111 -9.01 -2.82 2.69
N ASN A 112 -8.76 -2.63 1.40
CA ASN A 112 -7.41 -2.38 0.89
C ASN A 112 -7.04 -0.89 1.04
N LEU A 113 -5.77 -0.65 1.41
CA LEU A 113 -5.15 0.67 1.48
C LEU A 113 -4.20 0.84 0.29
N TYR A 114 -4.47 1.83 -0.55
CA TYR A 114 -3.76 2.06 -1.80
C TYR A 114 -2.74 3.20 -1.62
N LEU A 115 -1.47 2.93 -1.89
CA LEU A 115 -0.39 3.90 -1.76
C LEU A 115 -0.05 4.50 -3.13
N THR A 116 -0.15 5.82 -3.27
CA THR A 116 0.16 6.52 -4.52
C THR A 116 1.34 7.44 -4.30
N ARG A 117 2.25 7.52 -5.27
CA ARG A 117 3.33 8.51 -5.29
C ARG A 117 3.00 9.63 -6.27
N LEU A 118 3.13 10.87 -5.82
CA LEU A 118 3.22 12.06 -6.65
C LEU A 118 4.71 12.42 -6.77
N ASP A 119 5.22 12.42 -7.98
CA ASP A 119 6.49 13.03 -8.34
C ASP A 119 6.19 14.43 -8.91
N ALA A 120 6.75 15.47 -8.33
CA ALA A 120 6.63 16.81 -8.89
C ALA A 120 7.88 17.64 -8.60
N PRO A 121 8.25 18.62 -9.47
CA PRO A 121 9.58 19.22 -9.46
C PRO A 121 10.01 19.92 -8.15
N ARG A 122 9.05 20.22 -7.26
CA ARG A 122 9.29 20.86 -5.96
C ARG A 122 8.76 20.07 -4.78
N ARG A 123 7.96 19.04 -5.04
CA ARG A 123 7.21 18.33 -4.02
C ARG A 123 6.93 16.91 -4.45
N ASP A 124 7.64 16.00 -3.83
CA ASP A 124 7.32 14.60 -3.90
C ASP A 124 6.48 14.21 -2.69
N GLN A 125 5.55 13.29 -2.88
CA GLN A 125 4.61 12.89 -1.85
C GLN A 125 4.12 11.46 -2.05
N ILE A 126 3.93 10.74 -0.94
CA ILE A 126 3.26 9.44 -0.93
C ILE A 126 2.01 9.56 -0.06
N ASP A 127 0.88 9.15 -0.61
CA ASP A 127 -0.44 9.23 0.01
C ASP A 127 -1.12 7.87 0.07
N MET A 128 -1.92 7.69 1.12
CA MET A 128 -2.76 6.52 1.33
C MET A 128 -4.22 6.85 1.02
N PHE A 129 -4.87 5.95 0.29
CA PHE A 129 -6.27 6.02 -0.07
C PHE A 129 -7.00 4.71 0.27
N ALA A 130 -8.33 4.78 0.33
CA ALA A 130 -9.20 3.61 0.36
C ALA A 130 -10.43 3.86 -0.53
N ILE A 131 -11.02 2.79 -1.06
CA ILE A 131 -12.29 2.87 -1.78
C ILE A 131 -13.42 2.69 -0.77
N ARG A 132 -14.24 3.73 -0.59
CA ARG A 132 -15.40 3.69 0.31
C ARG A 132 -16.60 4.34 -0.37
N ASP A 133 -17.74 3.67 -0.33
CA ASP A 133 -19.00 4.13 -0.94
C ASP A 133 -18.83 4.41 -2.45
N GLY A 134 -18.09 3.55 -3.14
CA GLY A 134 -17.80 3.69 -4.58
C GLY A 134 -16.92 4.89 -4.95
N ARG A 135 -16.14 5.42 -3.99
CA ARG A 135 -15.26 6.57 -4.20
C ARG A 135 -13.89 6.36 -3.57
N VAL A 136 -12.84 6.82 -4.24
CA VAL A 136 -11.49 6.87 -3.67
C VAL A 136 -11.42 8.02 -2.67
N LYS A 137 -11.15 7.70 -1.40
CA LYS A 137 -10.99 8.66 -0.30
C LYS A 137 -9.55 8.69 0.15
N HIS A 138 -9.01 9.89 0.35
CA HIS A 138 -7.70 10.05 0.99
C HIS A 138 -7.81 9.79 2.49
N LEU A 139 -6.87 9.03 3.02
CA LEU A 139 -6.79 8.71 4.44
C LEU A 139 -5.66 9.47 5.11
N LYS A 140 -4.47 9.48 4.50
CA LYS A 140 -3.27 10.00 5.13
C LYS A 140 -2.19 10.32 4.11
N THR A 141 -1.43 11.38 4.34
CA THR A 141 -0.14 11.57 3.67
C THR A 141 0.93 10.85 4.49
N LEU A 142 1.65 9.93 3.86
CA LEU A 142 2.61 9.04 4.50
C LEU A 142 4.04 9.57 4.39
N ALA A 143 4.39 10.15 3.25
CA ALA A 143 5.68 10.81 3.11
C ALA A 143 5.56 12.04 2.24
N TYR A 144 6.42 13.03 2.48
CA TYR A 144 6.61 14.11 1.53
C TYR A 144 8.01 14.71 1.67
N ARG A 145 8.46 15.35 0.61
CA ARG A 145 9.61 16.25 0.62
C ARG A 145 9.26 17.51 -0.15
N ASP A 146 9.23 18.65 0.53
CA ASP A 146 8.91 19.97 -0.04
C ASP A 146 10.07 20.91 0.28
N CYS A 147 10.87 21.22 -0.75
CA CYS A 147 12.02 22.11 -0.64
C CYS A 147 11.70 23.43 -1.36
N ALA A 148 11.71 24.52 -0.61
CA ALA A 148 11.42 25.86 -1.09
C ALA A 148 12.44 26.86 -0.55
N GLY A 149 13.29 27.38 -1.44
CA GLY A 149 14.34 28.31 -1.05
C GLY A 149 15.37 27.63 -0.16
N ASN A 150 15.62 28.19 1.02
CA ASN A 150 16.59 27.70 1.99
C ASN A 150 16.01 26.70 3.00
N GLU A 151 14.76 26.28 2.80
CA GLU A 151 14.02 25.42 3.72
C GLU A 151 13.55 24.14 3.02
N CYS A 152 13.74 23.00 3.69
CA CYS A 152 13.20 21.72 3.29
C CYS A 152 12.36 21.13 4.42
N LEU A 153 11.12 20.79 4.10
CA LEU A 153 10.24 20.01 4.95
C LEU A 153 10.20 18.58 4.45
N GLN A 154 10.47 17.63 5.34
CA GLN A 154 10.38 16.22 5.01
C GLN A 154 9.60 15.47 6.08
N MET A 155 8.83 14.49 5.67
CA MET A 155 8.16 13.56 6.55
C MET A 155 8.29 12.15 6.00
N ASP A 156 8.59 11.23 6.91
CA ASP A 156 8.60 9.80 6.67
C ASP A 156 7.55 9.16 7.58
N SER A 157 7.06 7.98 7.18
CA SER A 157 6.20 7.16 8.03
C SER A 157 6.65 5.71 8.08
N PHE A 158 6.26 5.03 9.14
CA PHE A 158 6.38 3.59 9.29
C PHE A 158 4.99 3.02 9.50
N ILE A 159 4.62 2.04 8.70
CA ILE A 159 3.39 1.26 8.82
C ILE A 159 3.79 -0.07 9.44
N THR A 160 3.30 -0.35 10.65
CA THR A 160 3.61 -1.58 11.40
C THR A 160 2.55 -1.79 12.48
N ASP A 161 2.57 -2.93 13.14
CA ASP A 161 1.69 -3.24 14.27
C ASP A 161 2.52 -3.10 15.56
N VAL A 162 2.29 -2.03 16.34
CA VAL A 162 3.09 -1.71 17.53
C VAL A 162 2.56 -2.41 18.78
N ASP A 163 1.24 -2.50 18.93
CA ASP A 163 0.60 -3.08 20.11
C ASP A 163 0.14 -4.55 19.94
N LEU A 164 0.43 -5.14 18.79
CA LEU A 164 0.13 -6.53 18.42
C LEU A 164 -1.38 -6.81 18.32
N ASP A 165 -2.17 -5.79 17.99
CA ASP A 165 -3.61 -5.89 17.80
C ASP A 165 -4.02 -6.38 16.40
N THR A 166 -3.04 -6.68 15.54
CA THR A 166 -3.17 -7.10 14.13
C THR A 166 -3.65 -6.02 13.15
N ASN A 167 -3.87 -4.79 13.64
CA ASN A 167 -4.15 -3.63 12.82
C ASN A 167 -2.86 -2.82 12.64
N PHE A 168 -2.81 -2.05 11.55
CA PHE A 168 -1.67 -1.16 11.35
C PHE A 168 -1.77 0.08 12.23
N ASP A 169 -0.65 0.39 12.85
CA ASP A 169 -0.27 1.69 13.36
C ASP A 169 0.55 2.47 12.34
N LEU A 170 0.62 3.77 12.55
CA LEU A 170 1.42 4.69 11.77
C LEU A 170 2.29 5.53 12.68
N ILE A 171 3.60 5.36 12.55
CA ILE A 171 4.60 6.21 13.18
C ILE A 171 5.04 7.24 12.15
N GLN A 172 5.01 8.53 12.46
CA GLN A 172 5.48 9.59 11.56
C GLN A 172 6.54 10.43 12.23
N ILE A 173 7.60 10.73 11.48
CA ILE A 173 8.63 11.68 11.84
C ILE A 173 8.62 12.77 10.77
N ALA A 174 8.55 14.03 11.18
CA ALA A 174 8.66 15.18 10.29
C ALA A 174 9.81 16.06 10.74
N ARG A 175 10.66 16.48 9.79
CA ARG A 175 11.78 17.39 10.01
C ARG A 175 11.65 18.65 9.17
N ARG A 176 12.05 19.78 9.75
CA ARG A 176 12.32 21.04 9.04
C ARG A 176 13.81 21.30 9.07
N LYS A 177 14.40 21.42 7.89
CA LYS A 177 15.81 21.77 7.74
C LYS A 177 15.98 23.09 7.04
N THR A 178 16.98 23.86 7.48
CA THR A 178 17.42 25.06 6.79
C THR A 178 18.91 24.96 6.46
N GLU A 179 19.33 25.41 5.28
CA GLU A 179 20.73 25.33 4.83
C GLU A 179 21.74 25.92 5.85
N SER A 180 21.34 26.95 6.60
CA SER A 180 22.22 27.66 7.54
C SER A 180 22.33 27.03 8.93
N MET A 181 21.39 26.17 9.33
CA MET A 181 21.26 25.69 10.73
C MET A 181 21.07 24.17 10.85
N GLY A 182 21.03 23.42 9.74
CA GLY A 182 20.73 21.99 9.78
C GLY A 182 19.26 21.71 10.16
N THR A 183 19.01 20.65 10.92
CA THR A 183 17.67 20.33 11.43
C THR A 183 17.26 21.33 12.50
N THR A 184 16.16 22.05 12.24
CA THR A 184 15.63 23.12 13.11
C THR A 184 14.41 22.69 13.91
N ASP A 185 13.70 21.66 13.46
CA ASP A 185 12.52 21.11 14.12
C ASP A 185 12.39 19.63 13.77
N GLU A 186 12.03 18.81 14.77
CA GLU A 186 11.67 17.40 14.59
C GLU A 186 10.39 17.12 15.38
N ARG A 187 9.39 16.60 14.68
CA ARG A 187 8.10 16.21 15.25
C ARG A 187 7.88 14.73 15.06
N ARG A 188 7.61 14.04 16.16
CA ARG A 188 7.24 12.61 16.19
C ARG A 188 5.76 12.49 16.54
N THR A 189 5.02 11.69 15.79
CA THR A 189 3.59 11.45 16.03
C THR A 189 3.25 9.99 15.74
N VAL A 190 2.39 9.42 16.56
CA VAL A 190 1.89 8.04 16.39
C VAL A 190 0.39 8.08 16.18
N TYR A 191 -0.10 7.19 15.32
CA TYR A 191 -1.52 7.00 15.06
C TYR A 191 -1.85 5.52 15.08
N TYR A 192 -3.03 5.18 15.59
CA TYR A 192 -3.64 3.87 15.41
C TYR A 192 -4.80 3.98 14.41
N MET A 193 -5.11 2.88 13.73
CA MET A 193 -6.32 2.79 12.90
C MET A 193 -7.51 2.39 13.78
N ASP A 194 -8.48 3.29 13.96
CA ASP A 194 -9.72 2.93 14.66
C ASP A 194 -10.54 1.94 13.81
N PRO A 195 -10.80 0.70 14.30
CA PRO A 195 -11.49 -0.31 13.50
C PRO A 195 -12.98 0.01 13.27
N ASP A 196 -13.62 0.78 14.15
CA ASP A 196 -15.05 1.08 14.05
C ASP A 196 -15.36 2.04 12.90
N ASN A 197 -14.45 2.99 12.64
CA ASN A 197 -14.65 4.02 11.62
C ASN A 197 -13.55 4.07 10.55
N ARG A 198 -12.53 3.22 10.68
CA ARG A 198 -11.38 3.11 9.76
C ARG A 198 -10.70 4.45 9.57
N ARG A 199 -10.39 5.16 10.65
CA ARG A 199 -9.67 6.44 10.61
C ARG A 199 -8.45 6.40 11.50
N TRP A 200 -7.37 6.99 10.99
CA TRP A 200 -6.17 7.27 11.77
C TRP A 200 -6.45 8.27 12.90
N LYS A 201 -6.18 7.85 14.14
CA LYS A 201 -6.32 8.68 15.34
C LYS A 201 -4.96 8.82 16.01
N MET A 202 -4.58 10.06 16.31
CA MET A 202 -3.34 10.33 17.03
C MET A 202 -3.43 9.76 18.44
N THR A 203 -2.36 9.15 18.91
CA THR A 203 -2.26 8.60 20.26
C THR A 203 -0.88 8.86 20.86
N GLN A 204 -0.83 8.83 22.20
CA GLN A 204 0.41 8.81 23.00
C GLN A 204 0.54 7.51 23.80
N GLU A 205 -0.40 6.58 23.63
CA GLU A 205 -0.50 5.34 24.42
C GLU A 205 0.36 4.20 23.87
N LEU A 206 0.74 4.28 22.59
CA LEU A 206 1.60 3.29 21.94
C LEU A 206 3.07 3.49 22.32
N ASP A 207 3.69 2.43 22.85
CA ASP A 207 5.10 2.41 23.25
C ASP A 207 6.00 2.15 22.04
N VAL A 208 6.27 3.20 21.28
CA VAL A 208 7.15 3.13 20.11
C VAL A 208 8.60 3.15 20.56
N ASN A 209 9.37 2.13 20.16
CA ASN A 209 10.82 2.14 20.30
C ASN A 209 11.47 3.14 19.33
N TRP A 210 11.51 4.40 19.74
CA TRP A 210 12.01 5.50 18.92
C TRP A 210 13.49 5.42 18.57
N GLU A 211 14.30 4.64 19.29
CA GLU A 211 15.71 4.45 18.96
C GLU A 211 15.88 3.61 17.67
N GLY A 212 14.91 2.73 17.39
CA GLY A 212 14.88 1.92 16.16
C GLY A 212 14.27 2.63 14.95
N VAL A 213 13.64 3.79 15.13
CA VAL A 213 12.95 4.52 14.06
C VAL A 213 13.91 5.53 13.42
N GLN A 214 14.51 5.13 12.29
CA GLN A 214 15.51 5.93 11.60
C GLN A 214 14.87 6.78 10.50
N PHE A 215 14.99 8.10 10.62
CA PHE A 215 14.57 9.02 9.57
C PHE A 215 15.50 8.91 8.35
N TYR A 216 14.95 8.71 7.15
CA TYR A 216 15.78 8.62 5.96
C TYR A 216 16.25 10.01 5.56
N ASP A 217 17.55 10.24 5.63
CA ASP A 217 18.14 11.54 5.38
C ASP A 217 19.41 11.37 4.54
N ARG A 218 19.42 11.92 3.32
CA ARG A 218 20.60 11.84 2.45
C ARG A 218 21.83 12.59 3.02
N GLY A 219 21.66 13.35 4.11
CA GLY A 219 22.67 14.22 4.69
C GLY A 219 23.87 13.57 5.39
N ASP A 220 23.91 12.24 5.59
CA ASP A 220 24.96 11.61 6.43
C ASP A 220 25.75 10.47 5.74
N HIS A 221 25.50 10.19 4.45
CA HIS A 221 26.45 9.38 3.68
C HIS A 221 27.55 10.30 3.15
N GLU A 222 28.60 10.47 3.97
CA GLU A 222 29.91 10.87 3.48
C GLU A 222 30.23 10.00 2.25
N GLU A 223 30.28 10.63 1.07
CA GLU A 223 31.01 10.10 -0.05
C GLU A 223 32.46 9.96 0.43
N GLY A 224 32.80 8.77 0.94
CA GLY A 224 34.16 8.38 1.20
C GLY A 224 34.96 8.58 -0.09
N PRO A 225 36.17 9.17 -0.02
CA PRO A 225 36.95 9.40 -1.23
C PRO A 225 37.32 8.04 -1.84
N GLU A 226 36.90 7.82 -3.08
CA GLU A 226 37.55 6.86 -3.98
C GLU A 226 38.96 7.35 -4.35
#